data_AF-A0A382WRT7-F1
#
_entry.id   AF-A0A382WRT7-F1
#
_cell.length_a   1.000
_cell.length_b   1.000
_cell.length_c   1.000
_cell.angle_alpha   90.00
_cell.angle_beta   90.00
_cell.angle_gamma   90.00
#
_symmetry.space_group_name_H-M   'P 1'
#
loop_
_entity.id
_entity.type
_entity.pdbx_description
1 polymer ?
#
loop_
_entity_poly.entity_id
_entity_poly.type
_entity_poly.pdbx_seq_one_letter_code
_entity_poly.pdbx_strand_id
1 'polypeptide(L)' 'LGLGGTWIQTSYNNNMRARYASVGFTYDSDVDEFIPPSPYPSWSWDGNEWLPPTPYPDDGSDYGWDEDTTSWIEVE' A
#
# COMPACT_ATOMS: atom_id res chain seq x y z
N LEU A 1 -31.23 -12.59 -5.56
CA LEU A 1 -30.04 -12.54 -4.68
C LEU A 1 -30.14 -11.26 -3.86
N GLY A 2 -30.71 -11.33 -2.66
CA GLY A 2 -30.81 -10.19 -1.74
C GLY A 2 -29.47 -9.92 -1.07
N LEU A 3 -28.45 -9.59 -1.87
CA LEU A 3 -27.13 -9.26 -1.38
C LEU A 3 -27.20 -7.84 -0.80
N GLY A 4 -27.25 -7.76 0.53
CA GLY A 4 -27.09 -6.49 1.25
C GLY A 4 -25.64 -6.01 1.23
N GLY A 5 -25.40 -4.80 1.73
CA GLY A 5 -24.08 -4.18 1.83
C GLY A 5 -23.95 -2.87 1.04
N THR A 6 -22.89 -2.13 1.33
CA THR A 6 -22.54 -0.90 0.61
C THR A 6 -21.70 -1.24 -0.61
N TRP A 7 -22.16 -0.85 -1.78
CA TRP A 7 -21.42 -1.00 -3.04
C TRP A 7 -20.59 0.27 -3.29
N ILE A 8 -19.28 0.11 -3.43
CA ILE A 8 -18.37 1.20 -3.79
C ILE A 8 -17.84 0.96 -5.21
N GLN A 9 -17.98 1.95 -6.08
CA GLN A 9 -17.53 1.89 -7.47
C GLN A 9 -16.05 2.31 -7.58
N THR A 10 -15.25 1.53 -8.29
CA THR A 10 -13.86 1.85 -8.65
C THR A 10 -13.73 2.29 -10.12
N SER A 11 -12.65 2.99 -10.47
CA SER A 11 -12.33 3.33 -11.87
C SER A 11 -10.98 2.77 -12.28
N TYR A 12 -10.93 2.09 -13.43
CA TYR A 12 -9.70 1.51 -13.97
C TYR A 12 -8.64 2.58 -14.33
N ASN A 13 -9.10 3.79 -14.66
CA ASN A 13 -8.26 4.89 -15.10
C ASN A 13 -8.09 5.99 -14.04
N ASN A 14 -8.42 5.71 -12.78
CA ASN A 14 -8.29 6.64 -11.66
C ASN A 14 -9.02 7.99 -11.86
N ASN A 15 -10.03 8.06 -12.74
CA ASN A 15 -10.86 9.26 -12.93
C ASN A 15 -11.73 9.58 -11.70
N MET A 16 -11.97 8.59 -10.84
CA MET A 16 -12.57 8.75 -9.52
C MET A 16 -11.90 7.79 -8.53
N ARG A 17 -11.83 8.22 -7.28
CA ARG A 17 -11.30 7.43 -6.15
C ARG A 17 -9.82 7.04 -6.20
N ALA A 18 -8.98 7.89 -6.81
CA ALA A 18 -7.51 7.89 -6.90
C ALA A 18 -6.79 6.58 -7.31
N ARG A 19 -7.18 5.42 -6.80
CA ARG A 19 -6.65 4.09 -7.09
C ARG A 19 -7.75 3.12 -7.48
N TYR A 20 -7.38 2.14 -8.30
CA TYR A 20 -8.25 1.02 -8.62
C TYR A 20 -8.36 0.05 -7.44
N ALA A 21 -9.59 -0.27 -7.03
CA ALA A 21 -9.86 -1.34 -6.07
C ALA A 21 -9.25 -2.67 -6.52
N SER A 22 -8.34 -3.19 -5.72
CA SER A 22 -7.67 -4.49 -5.92
C SER A 22 -7.90 -5.39 -4.71
N VAL A 23 -7.65 -6.70 -4.87
CA VAL A 23 -7.79 -7.66 -3.77
C VAL A 23 -6.91 -7.23 -2.59
N GLY A 24 -7.50 -7.11 -1.40
CA GLY A 24 -6.82 -6.71 -0.17
C GLY A 24 -6.79 -5.20 0.11
N PHE A 25 -7.24 -4.36 -0.82
CA PHE A 25 -7.32 -2.92 -0.59
C PHE A 25 -8.51 -2.59 0.34
N THR A 26 -8.35 -1.56 1.16
CA THR A 26 -9.41 -1.01 2.01
C THR A 26 -9.84 0.34 1.49
N TYR A 27 -11.15 0.57 1.38
CA TYR A 27 -11.67 1.88 1.00
C TYR A 27 -11.68 2.81 2.23
N ASP A 28 -11.03 3.96 2.10
CA ASP A 28 -11.08 5.06 3.07
C ASP A 28 -12.00 6.16 2.54
N SER A 29 -13.08 6.43 3.27
CA SER A 29 -14.09 7.42 2.89
C SER A 29 -13.68 8.86 3.16
N ASP A 30 -12.71 9.10 4.04
CA ASP A 30 -12.26 10.45 4.39
C ASP A 30 -11.42 11.06 3.28
N VAL A 31 -10.64 10.22 2.58
CA VAL A 31 -9.81 10.60 1.43
C VAL A 31 -10.37 10.11 0.08
N ASP A 32 -11.52 9.42 0.09
CA ASP A 32 -12.17 8.79 -1.07
C ASP A 32 -11.20 7.92 -1.90
N GLU A 33 -10.39 7.09 -1.24
CA GLU A 33 -9.32 6.32 -1.89
C GLU A 33 -9.33 4.84 -1.47
N PHE A 34 -8.90 3.96 -2.38
CA PHE A 34 -8.59 2.58 -2.05
C PHE A 34 -7.14 2.46 -1.60
N ILE A 35 -6.90 2.21 -0.32
CA ILE A 35 -5.57 2.10 0.29
C ILE A 35 -5.06 0.65 0.15
N PRO A 36 -3.85 0.43 -0.39
CA PRO A 36 -3.24 -0.89 -0.45
C PRO A 36 -2.96 -1.44 0.97
N PRO A 37 -2.97 -2.76 1.17
CA PRO A 37 -2.54 -3.33 2.45
C PRO A 37 -1.08 -2.97 2.72
N SER A 38 -0.72 -2.80 4.00
CA SER A 38 0.68 -2.57 4.35
C SER A 38 1.54 -3.75 3.91
N PRO A 39 2.66 -3.52 3.19
CA PRO A 39 3.60 -4.58 2.83
C PRO A 39 4.19 -5.27 4.07
N TYR A 40 4.49 -4.49 5.10
CA TYR A 40 5.06 -4.95 6.35
C TYR A 40 4.48 -4.18 7.56
N PRO A 41 4.35 -4.80 8.74
CA PRO A 41 3.84 -4.14 9.94
C PRO A 41 4.62 -2.89 10.37
N SER A 42 5.94 -2.83 10.13
CA SER A 42 6.78 -1.69 10.49
C SER A 42 6.60 -0.47 9.58
N TRP A 43 5.97 -0.63 8.41
CA TRP A 43 5.80 0.46 7.45
C TRP A 43 4.64 1.36 7.84
N SER A 44 4.80 2.67 7.64
CA SER A 44 3.80 3.68 7.96
C SER A 44 3.22 4.30 6.69
N TRP A 45 1.91 4.53 6.67
CA TRP A 45 1.23 5.23 5.59
C TRP A 45 1.46 6.74 5.72
N ASP A 46 1.95 7.39 4.68
CA ASP A 46 2.15 8.85 4.64
C ASP A 46 0.99 9.63 4.00
N GLY A 47 -0.03 8.91 3.52
CA GLY A 47 -1.14 9.47 2.73
C GLY A 47 -1.09 9.09 1.26
N ASN A 48 0.04 8.60 0.74
CA ASN A 48 0.24 8.25 -0.65
C ASN A 48 0.98 6.91 -0.85
N GLU A 49 1.96 6.60 -0.02
CA GLU A 49 2.68 5.33 -0.09
C GLU A 49 3.02 4.79 1.30
N TRP A 50 3.33 3.50 1.32
CA TRP A 50 3.85 2.87 2.53
C TRP A 50 5.34 3.16 2.60
N LEU A 51 5.76 3.83 3.68
CA LEU A 51 7.15 4.17 3.93
C LEU A 51 7.78 3.21 4.94
N PRO A 52 8.95 2.61 4.63
CA PRO A 52 9.73 1.87 5.60
C PRO A 52 10.30 2.82 6.68
N PRO A 53 10.54 2.34 7.91
CA PRO A 53 11.20 3.14 8.95
C PRO A 53 12.68 3.44 8.63
N THR A 54 13.33 2.58 7.83
CA THR A 54 14.73 2.74 7.41
C THR A 54 14.79 3.08 5.92
N PRO A 55 15.44 4.18 5.51
CA PRO A 55 15.58 4.56 4.10
C PRO A 55 16.31 3.50 3.27
N TYR A 56 15.91 3.33 2.01
CA TYR A 56 16.58 2.44 1.05
C TYR A 56 18.01 2.95 0.76
N PRO A 57 19.04 2.08 0.75
CA PRO A 57 20.42 2.47 0.47
C PRO A 57 20.62 3.02 -0.97
N ASP A 58 21.50 4.02 -1.13
CA ASP A 58 21.78 4.70 -2.41
C ASP A 58 22.96 4.09 -3.20
N ASP A 59 23.62 3.06 -2.67
CA ASP A 59 24.90 2.55 -3.20
C ASP A 59 24.82 1.75 -4.52
N GLY A 60 23.63 1.61 -5.10
CA GLY A 60 23.42 0.95 -6.39
C GLY A 60 23.25 -0.57 -6.33
N SER A 61 23.18 -1.15 -5.12
CA SER A 61 22.93 -2.58 -4.91
C SER A 61 21.43 -2.87 -4.75
N ASP A 62 21.04 -4.12 -4.95
CA ASP A 62 19.66 -4.57 -4.75
C ASP A 62 19.45 -5.00 -3.29
N TYR A 63 18.35 -4.55 -2.67
CA TYR A 63 18.04 -4.88 -1.28
C TYR A 63 16.62 -5.43 -1.11
N GLY A 64 16.49 -6.44 -0.27
CA GLY A 64 15.22 -6.90 0.31
C GLY A 64 14.97 -6.29 1.68
N TRP A 65 13.70 -6.14 2.07
CA TRP A 65 13.33 -5.67 3.41
C TRP A 65 13.34 -6.83 4.42
N ASP A 66 14.06 -6.68 5.53
CA ASP A 66 13.97 -7.56 6.70
C ASP A 66 13.13 -6.89 7.78
N GLU A 67 11.98 -7.50 8.07
CA GLU A 67 11.03 -7.00 9.06
C GLU A 67 11.47 -7.23 10.51
N ASP A 68 12.22 -8.30 10.78
CA ASP A 68 12.67 -8.63 12.13
C ASP A 68 13.73 -7.62 12.61
N THR A 69 14.57 -7.13 11.71
CA THR A 69 15.60 -6.12 12.01
C THR A 69 15.21 -4.71 11.60
N THR A 70 14.07 -4.53 10.90
CA THR A 70 13.61 -3.25 10.34
C THR A 70 14.67 -2.56 9.48
N SER A 71 15.35 -3.35 8.64
CA SER A 71 16.47 -2.87 7.81
C SER A 71 16.49 -3.53 6.44
N TRP A 72 17.25 -2.93 5.53
CA TRP A 72 17.51 -3.47 4.20
C TRP A 72 18.64 -4.50 4.25
N ILE A 73 18.45 -5.66 3.62
CA ILE A 73 19.46 -6.71 3.44
C ILE A 73 19.75 -6.84 1.96
N GLU A 74 21.03 -6.75 1.61
CA GLU A 74 21.49 -6.88 0.22
C GLU A 74 21.13 -8.27 -0.32
N VAL A 75 20.57 -8.32 -1.52
CA VAL A 75 20.21 -9.55 -2.22
C VAL A 75 21.07 -9.68 -3.47
N GLU A 76 21.74 -10.83 -3.63
CA GLU A 76 22.52 -11.19 -4.83
C GLU A 76 21.68 -11.97 -5.85
#